data_AF-A0A9P0L5Q1-F1
#
_entry.id   AF-A0A9P0L5Q1-F1
#
_cell.length_a   1.000
_cell.length_b   1.000
_cell.length_c   1.000
_cell.angle_alpha   90.00
_cell.angle_beta   90.00
_cell.angle_gamma   90.00
#
_symmetry.space_group_name_H-M   'P 1'
#
loop_
_entity.id
_entity.type
_entity.pdbx_description
1 polymer ?
#
loop_
_entity_poly.entity_id
_entity_poly.type
_entity_poly.pdbx_seq_one_letter_code
_entity_poly.pdbx_strand_id
1 'polypeptide(L)' 'MNDELLIQLVEKCPHIYNKTLKEYKDDKMKENNWLSIAEFLDSEPAIVKKRWDNLRDRFVRAYRQYNTVLPSGSGGETQK' A
#
# COMPACT_ATOMS: atom_id res chain seq x y z
N MET A 1 7.03 -4.02 15.19
CA MET A 1 7.36 -3.88 13.75
C MET A 1 7.65 -2.43 13.46
N ASN A 2 8.76 -2.15 12.77
CA ASN A 2 9.21 -0.79 12.48
C ASN A 2 8.61 -0.33 11.13
N ASP A 3 7.70 0.64 11.17
CA ASP A 3 6.90 1.02 9.99
C ASP A 3 7.74 1.66 8.89
N GLU A 4 8.74 2.47 9.26
CA GLU A 4 9.66 3.12 8.32
C GLU A 4 10.45 2.09 7.51
N LEU A 5 10.95 1.05 8.18
CA LEU A 5 11.70 -0.02 7.54
C LEU A 5 10.80 -0.85 6.61
N LEU A 6 9.57 -1.15 7.04
CA LEU A 6 8.57 -1.81 6.20
C LEU A 6 8.30 -1.01 4.91
N ILE A 7 8.11 0.31 5.03
CA ILE A 7 7.85 1.19 3.89
C ILE A 7 9.04 1.16 2.93
N GLN A 8 10.27 1.30 3.43
CA GLN A 8 11.48 1.26 2.59
C GLN A 8 11.66 -0.08 1.87
N LEU A 9 11.31 -1.19 2.51
CA LEU A 9 11.39 -2.51 1.89
C LEU A 9 10.32 -2.69 0.81
N VAL A 10 9.09 -2.27 1.06
CA VAL A 10 7.99 -2.37 0.08
C VAL A 10 8.21 -1.41 -1.10
N GLU A 11 8.83 -0.26 -0.88
CA GLU A 11 9.20 0.70 -1.94
C GLU A 11 10.15 0.07 -2.98
N LYS A 12 11.05 -0.83 -2.55
CA LYS A 12 11.95 -1.59 -3.45
C LYS A 12 11.23 -2.65 -4.27
N CYS A 13 9.99 -2.98 -3.92
CA CYS A 13 9.18 -4.04 -4.53
C CYS A 13 7.90 -3.44 -5.13
N PRO A 14 8.00 -2.61 -6.20
CA PRO A 14 6.86 -1.87 -6.72
C PRO A 14 5.71 -2.75 -7.20
N HIS A 15 5.95 -4.00 -7.62
CA HIS A 15 4.93 -4.98 -7.99
C HIS A 15 3.96 -5.37 -6.86
N ILE A 16 4.28 -5.02 -5.60
CA ILE A 16 3.39 -5.23 -4.45
C ILE A 16 2.24 -4.21 -4.42
N TYR A 17 2.48 -2.97 -4.83
CA TYR A 17 1.50 -1.88 -4.74
C TYR A 17 1.14 -1.24 -6.08
N ASN A 18 2.02 -1.34 -7.08
CA ASN A 18 1.84 -0.72 -8.37
C ASN A 18 1.06 -1.63 -9.32
N LYS A 19 -0.21 -1.28 -9.53
CA LYS A 19 -1.14 -2.00 -10.42
C LYS A 19 -0.80 -1.87 -11.91
N THR A 20 0.09 -0.96 -12.30
CA THR A 20 0.47 -0.77 -13.70
C THR A 20 1.51 -1.78 -14.18
N LEU A 21 2.17 -2.49 -13.25
CA LEU A 21 3.17 -3.50 -13.58
C LEU A 21 2.51 -4.83 -13.95
N LYS A 22 3.06 -5.52 -14.96
CA LYS A 22 2.60 -6.87 -15.34
C LYS A 22 2.81 -7.87 -14.19
N GLU A 23 3.90 -7.71 -13.46
CA GLU A 23 4.29 -8.50 -12.28
C GLU A 23 3.33 -8.31 -11.09
N TYR A 24 2.47 -7.27 -11.11
CA TYR A 24 1.41 -7.15 -10.12
C TYR A 24 0.40 -8.31 -10.19
N LYS A 25 0.32 -9.07 -11.29
CA LYS A 25 -0.54 -10.25 -11.37
C LYS A 25 0.16 -11.53 -10.91
N ASP A 26 1.46 -11.47 -10.60
CA ASP A 26 2.22 -12.62 -10.14
C ASP A 26 2.13 -12.75 -8.61
N ASP A 27 1.17 -13.54 -8.16
CA ASP A 27 0.94 -13.78 -6.74
C ASP A 27 2.10 -14.52 -6.08
N LYS A 28 2.81 -15.39 -6.82
CA LYS A 28 4.00 -16.09 -6.29
C LYS A 28 5.15 -15.12 -6.05
N MET A 29 5.37 -14.21 -6.99
CA MET A 29 6.39 -13.18 -6.83
C MET A 29 6.09 -12.28 -5.63
N LYS A 30 4.83 -11.88 -5.43
CA LYS A 30 4.42 -11.13 -4.25
C LYS A 30 4.64 -11.91 -2.96
N GLU A 31 4.23 -13.17 -2.93
CA GLU A 31 4.38 -14.04 -1.76
C GLU A 31 5.85 -14.17 -1.37
N ASN A 32 6.74 -14.45 -2.32
CA ASN A 32 8.18 -14.53 -2.09
C ASN A 32 8.75 -13.22 -1.53
N ASN A 33 8.36 -12.07 -2.08
CA ASN A 33 8.83 -10.78 -1.55
C ASN A 33 8.29 -10.52 -0.14
N TRP A 34 7.04 -10.85 0.14
CA TRP A 34 6.51 -10.73 1.49
C TRP A 34 7.23 -11.65 2.49
N LEU A 35 7.62 -12.85 2.08
CA LEU A 35 8.44 -13.75 2.88
C LEU A 35 9.81 -13.12 3.18
N SER A 36 10.51 -12.63 2.17
CA SER A 36 11.82 -11.98 2.36
C SER A 36 11.74 -10.72 3.23
N ILE A 37 10.70 -9.90 3.08
CA ILE A 37 10.47 -8.71 3.93
C ILE A 37 10.20 -9.15 5.37
N ALA A 38 9.41 -10.20 5.56
CA ALA A 38 9.06 -10.73 6.87
C ALA A 38 10.30 -11.28 7.61
N GLU A 39 11.13 -12.04 6.90
CA GLU A 39 12.42 -12.54 7.39
C GLU A 39 13.35 -11.39 7.79
N PHE A 40 13.44 -10.33 6.97
CA PHE A 40 14.23 -9.15 7.29
C PHE A 40 13.74 -8.38 8.53
N LEU A 41 12.44 -8.46 8.81
CA LEU A 41 11.79 -7.80 9.95
C LEU A 41 11.66 -8.71 11.16
N ASP A 42 12.22 -9.92 11.11
CA ASP A 42 12.06 -10.98 12.12
C ASP A 42 10.59 -11.12 12.57
N SER A 43 9.69 -11.21 11.59
CA SER A 43 8.24 -11.17 11.78
C SER A 43 7.53 -12.14 10.84
N GLU A 44 6.26 -12.45 11.13
CA GLU A 44 5.47 -13.31 10.29
C GLU A 44 4.90 -12.55 9.06
N PRO A 45 4.93 -13.11 7.84
CA PRO A 45 4.42 -12.46 6.64
C PRO A 45 2.97 -11.96 6.76
N ALA A 46 2.12 -12.68 7.50
CA ALA A 46 0.74 -12.27 7.73
C ALA A 46 0.65 -10.97 8.54
N ILE A 47 1.50 -10.82 9.57
CA ILE A 47 1.58 -9.61 10.39
C ILE A 47 2.12 -8.44 9.56
N VAL A 48 3.16 -8.68 8.76
CA VAL A 48 3.78 -7.68 7.88
C VAL A 48 2.75 -7.15 6.87
N LYS A 49 2.05 -8.06 6.17
CA LYS A 49 0.99 -7.72 5.21
C LYS A 49 -0.11 -6.90 5.87
N LYS A 50 -0.61 -7.33 7.02
CA LYS A 50 -1.65 -6.61 7.78
C LYS A 50 -1.18 -5.20 8.18
N ARG A 51 0.09 -5.05 8.58
CA ARG A 51 0.64 -3.75 8.94
C ARG A 51 0.73 -2.82 7.72
N TRP A 52 1.21 -3.34 6.59
CA TRP A 52 1.23 -2.59 5.33
C TRP A 52 -0.16 -2.16 4.87
N ASP A 53 -1.15 -3.05 4.91
CA ASP A 53 -2.52 -2.70 4.53
C ASP A 53 -3.10 -1.57 5.39
N ASN A 54 -2.85 -1.59 6.71
CA ASN A 54 -3.26 -0.50 7.61
C ASN A 54 -2.57 0.83 7.28
N LEU A 55 -1.26 0.80 7.00
CA LEU A 55 -0.49 1.99 6.61
C LEU A 55 -1.03 2.56 5.29
N ARG A 56 -1.25 1.70 4.30
CA ARG A 56 -1.78 2.09 2.99
C ARG A 56 -3.20 2.64 3.10
N ASP A 57 -4.08 2.01 3.88
CA ASP A 57 -5.45 2.51 4.07
C ASP A 57 -5.45 3.90 4.73
N ARG A 58 -4.65 4.09 5.78
CA ARG A 58 -4.48 5.40 6.42
C ARG A 58 -3.95 6.44 5.44
N PHE A 59 -2.94 6.10 4.64
CA PHE A 59 -2.40 6.99 3.61
C PHE A 59 -3.45 7.32 2.55
N VAL A 60 -4.17 6.34 2.01
CA VAL A 60 -5.19 6.56 0.97
C VAL A 60 -6.32 7.44 1.51
N ARG A 61 -6.77 7.24 2.76
CA ARG A 61 -7.77 8.10 3.39
C ARG A 61 -7.28 9.53 3.55
N ALA A 62 -6.07 9.71 4.10
CA ALA A 62 -5.46 11.03 4.26
C ALA A 62 -5.21 11.72 2.91
N TYR A 63 -4.73 10.98 1.91
CA TYR A 63 -4.51 11.47 0.55
C TYR A 63 -5.81 11.87 -0.12
N ARG A 64 -6.88 11.07 0.02
CA ARG A 64 -8.22 11.44 -0.47
C ARG A 64 -8.70 12.69 0.21
N GLN A 65 -8.65 12.75 1.54
CA GLN A 65 -9.03 13.95 2.29
C GLN A 65 -8.25 15.17 1.84
N TYR A 66 -6.92 15.08 1.71
CA TYR A 66 -6.09 16.16 1.19
C TYR A 66 -6.53 16.61 -0.21
N ASN A 67 -6.75 15.67 -1.14
CA ASN A 67 -7.18 16.00 -2.50
C ASN A 67 -8.65 16.47 -2.61
N THR A 68 -9.50 16.12 -1.64
CA THR A 68 -10.89 16.61 -1.56
C THR A 68 -11.01 17.95 -0.83
N VAL A 69 -10.11 18.21 0.14
CA VAL A 69 -10.05 19.47 0.90
C VAL A 69 -9.31 20.54 0.11
N LEU A 70 -8.39 20.16 -0.77
CA LEU A 70 -8.03 21.00 -1.91
C LEU A 70 -9.27 21.11 -2.82
N PRO A 71 -9.84 22.31 -3.03
CA PRO A 71 -10.95 22.49 -3.94
C PRO A 71 -10.43 22.31 -5.37
N SER A 72 -10.30 21.08 -5.82
CA SER A 72 -10.42 20.78 -7.25
C SER A 72 -11.91 20.87 -7.56
N GLY A 73 -12.32 21.99 -8.14
CA GLY A 73 -13.72 22.25 -8.45
C GLY A 73 -14.37 21.15 -9.30
N SER A 74 -15.69 21.05 -9.11
CA SER A 74 -16.69 20.37 -9.96
C SER A 74 -16.77 18.84 -9.81
N GLY A 75 -17.91 18.21 -9.52
CA GLY A 75 -19.27 18.68 -9.29
C GLY A 75 -20.09 17.49 -8.79
N GLY A 76 -20.76 17.65 -7.65
CA GLY A 76 -21.72 16.71 -7.10
C GLY A 76 -23.12 17.31 -7.17
N GLU A 77 -23.63 17.52 -8.37
CA GLU A 77 -25.06 17.73 -8.58
C GLU A 77 -25.63 16.46 -9.23
N THR A 78 -26.30 15.64 -8.42
CA THR A 78 -27.54 15.02 -8.89
C THR A 78 -28.57 15.15 -7.77
N GLN A 79 -29.35 16.20 -7.94
CA GLN A 79 -30.58 16.53 -7.25
C GLN A 79 -31.68 15.45 -7.48
N LYS A 80 -32.63 15.45 -6.53
CA LYS A 80 -34.05 15.01 -6.57
C LYS A 80 -34.38 13.51 -6.53
#